data_AF-A0A7S2GAH9-F1
#
_entry.id   AF-A0A7S2GAH9-F1
#
_cell.length_a   1.000
_cell.length_b   1.000
_cell.length_c   1.000
_cell.angle_alpha   90.00
_cell.angle_beta   90.00
_cell.angle_gamma   90.00
#
_symmetry.space_group_name_H-M   'P 1'
#
loop_
_entity.id
_entity.type
_entity.pdbx_description
1 polymer ?
#
loop_
_entity_poly.entity_id
_entity_poly.type
_entity_poly.pdbx_seq_one_letter_code
_entity_poly.pdbx_strand_id
1 'polypeptide(L)'
;IDIVRGAGGVLSRADPKVAEERYQNFLSVLRCVRCWAKRRKLYSNKLGYLGGVNFNLMLGLICQMYPRASRAKLLTQFFSIFSIWNWPNPVCLCRPYLDQRPLDSEV
;
A
#
# COMPACT_ATOMS: atom_id res chain seq x y z
N ILE A 1 -9.57 3.03 -5.45
CA ILE A 1 -9.63 2.95 -6.91
C ILE A 1 -9.63 1.47 -7.23
N ASP A 2 -10.81 0.87 -7.29
CA ASP A 2 -11.01 -0.52 -7.69
C ASP A 2 -12.02 -0.50 -8.83
N ILE A 3 -11.55 -0.76 -10.05
CA ILE A 3 -12.40 -0.94 -11.23
C ILE A 3 -12.07 -2.32 -11.82
N VAL A 4 -13.12 -3.13 -11.95
CA VAL A 4 -13.24 -4.43 -12.63
C VAL A 4 -12.75 -5.67 -11.85
N ARG A 5 -13.72 -6.33 -11.21
CA ARG A 5 -13.94 -7.77 -11.42
C ARG A 5 -15.43 -8.08 -11.26
N GLY A 6 -16.09 -8.31 -12.40
CA GLY A 6 -17.44 -8.86 -12.45
C GLY A 6 -17.41 -10.37 -12.21
N ALA A 7 -18.16 -10.82 -11.20
CA ALA A 7 -18.77 -12.14 -11.11
C ALA A 7 -19.86 -12.02 -10.02
N GLY A 8 -21.07 -12.49 -10.33
CA GLY A 8 -22.27 -12.26 -9.54
C GLY A 8 -22.16 -12.75 -8.09
N GLY A 9 -22.79 -11.98 -7.20
CA GLY A 9 -22.89 -12.28 -5.77
C GLY A 9 -22.77 -11.01 -4.94
N VAL A 10 -23.84 -10.22 -4.87
CA VAL A 10 -24.15 -9.21 -3.83
C VAL A 10 -22.91 -8.57 -3.18
N LEU A 11 -22.07 -7.91 -3.97
CA LEU A 11 -20.99 -7.08 -3.44
C LEU A 11 -21.64 -5.81 -2.90
N SER A 12 -21.86 -5.82 -1.59
CA SER A 12 -22.11 -4.64 -0.75
C SER A 12 -21.23 -3.51 -1.28
N ARG A 13 -21.87 -2.56 -1.98
CA ARG A 13 -21.24 -1.36 -2.53
C ARG A 13 -20.61 -0.65 -1.34
N ALA A 14 -19.28 -0.72 -1.22
CA ALA A 14 -18.57 -0.11 -0.10
C ALA A 14 -19.06 1.34 0.05
N ASP A 15 -19.59 1.68 1.23
CA ASP A 15 -20.21 2.98 1.44
C ASP A 15 -19.21 4.08 1.06
N PRO A 16 -19.62 5.07 0.24
CA PRO A 16 -18.71 6.10 -0.24
C PRO A 16 -18.04 6.87 0.92
N LYS A 17 -18.74 6.99 2.06
CA LYS A 17 -18.22 7.57 3.30
C LYS A 17 -17.05 6.77 3.89
N VAL A 18 -17.13 5.44 3.86
CA VAL A 18 -16.08 4.56 4.39
C VAL A 18 -14.83 4.62 3.52
N ALA A 19 -14.99 4.71 2.20
CA ALA A 19 -13.86 4.88 1.29
C ALA A 19 -13.14 6.21 1.52
N GLU A 20 -13.89 7.30 1.71
CA GLU A 20 -13.32 8.61 2.02
C GLU A 20 -12.56 8.61 3.35
N GLU A 21 -13.13 8.00 4.40
CA GLU A 21 -12.47 7.89 5.70
C GLU A 21 -11.13 7.12 5.60
N ARG A 22 -11.10 6.01 4.86
CA ARG A 22 -9.86 5.25 4.62
C ARG A 22 -8.81 6.10 3.92
N TYR A 23 -9.21 6.91 2.95
CA TYR A 23 -8.30 7.82 2.26
C TYR A 23 -7.74 8.89 3.20
N GLN A 24 -8.58 9.50 4.04
CA GLN A 24 -8.13 10.47 5.04
C GLN A 24 -7.19 9.83 6.09
N ASN A 25 -7.47 8.59 6.48
CA ASN A 25 -6.61 7.81 7.36
C ASN A 25 -5.23 7.56 6.72
N PHE A 26 -5.21 7.16 5.45
CA PHE A 26 -3.97 7.01 4.66
C PHE A 26 -3.16 8.31 4.61
N LEU A 27 -3.79 9.44 4.24
CA LEU A 27 -3.10 10.73 4.16
C LEU A 27 -2.53 11.18 5.50
N SER A 28 -3.27 10.98 6.60
CA SER A 28 -2.83 11.31 7.95
C SER A 28 -1.58 10.53 8.33
N VAL A 29 -1.58 9.21 8.11
CA VAL A 29 -0.42 8.34 8.41
C VAL A 29 0.75 8.66 7.50
N LEU A 30 0.52 8.91 6.22
CA LEU A 30 1.56 9.27 5.26
C LEU A 30 2.29 10.55 5.67
N ARG A 31 1.56 11.57 6.14
CA ARG A 31 2.17 12.81 6.65
C ARG A 31 3.08 12.52 7.84
N CYS A 32 2.63 11.71 8.80
CA CYS A 32 3.45 11.30 9.94
C CYS A 32 4.73 10.56 9.51
N VAL A 33 4.61 9.57 8.62
CA VAL A 33 5.75 8.80 8.10
C VAL A 33 6.74 9.70 7.36
N ARG A 34 6.26 10.63 6.52
CA ARG A 34 7.12 11.58 5.81
C ARG A 34 7.84 12.54 6.75
N CYS A 35 7.17 13.03 7.79
CA CYS A 35 7.80 13.84 8.82
C CYS A 35 8.90 13.06 9.55
N TRP A 36 8.62 11.80 9.92
CA TRP A 36 9.63 10.91 10.51
C TRP A 36 10.83 10.69 9.58
N ALA A 37 10.59 10.37 8.30
CA ALA A 37 11.65 10.11 7.32
C ALA A 37 12.55 11.34 7.10
N LYS A 38 11.94 12.54 7.01
CA LYS A 38 12.69 13.81 6.89
C LYS A 38 13.55 14.08 8.11
N ARG A 39 13.02 13.88 9.33
CA ARG A 39 13.78 14.05 10.58
C ARG A 39 14.93 13.06 10.71
N ARG A 40 14.76 11.84 10.19
CA ARG A 40 15.80 10.78 10.15
C ARG A 40 16.74 10.88 8.95
N LYS A 41 16.59 11.88 8.08
CA LYS A 41 17.37 12.06 6.84
C LYS A 41 17.26 10.88 5.84
N LEU A 42 16.19 10.10 5.93
CA LEU A 42 15.89 8.96 5.05
C LEU A 42 15.05 9.36 3.81
N TYR A 43 14.87 10.65 3.57
CA TYR A 43 14.01 11.18 2.52
C TYR A 43 14.86 11.83 1.41
N SER A 44 15.38 11.02 0.46
CA SER A 44 16.07 11.53 -0.73
C SER A 44 16.31 10.42 -1.75
N ASN A 45 15.59 10.47 -2.88
CA ASN A 45 15.80 9.52 -3.98
C ASN A 45 17.17 9.70 -4.65
N LYS A 46 17.69 10.94 -4.69
CA LYS A 46 18.98 11.26 -5.31
C LYS A 46 20.16 10.66 -4.57
N LEU A 47 20.02 10.46 -3.26
CA LEU A 47 21.07 9.92 -2.39
C LEU A 47 20.93 8.39 -2.19
N GLY A 48 20.04 7.73 -2.93
CA GLY A 48 19.76 6.29 -2.79
C GLY A 48 18.83 5.92 -1.64
N TYR A 49 18.24 6.91 -0.94
CA TYR A 49 17.22 6.67 0.08
C TYR A 49 15.80 6.65 -0.50
N LEU A 50 14.82 6.36 0.35
CA LEU A 50 13.42 6.26 -0.05
C LEU A 50 12.87 7.64 -0.48
N GLY A 51 12.31 7.69 -1.69
CA GLY A 51 11.62 8.85 -2.23
C GLY A 51 10.18 8.98 -1.72
N GLY A 52 9.50 10.07 -2.11
CA GLY A 52 8.10 10.30 -1.74
C GLY A 52 7.16 9.21 -2.25
N VAL A 53 7.37 8.72 -3.47
CA VAL A 53 6.55 7.64 -4.08
C VAL A 53 6.76 6.32 -3.33
N ASN A 54 7.98 6.02 -2.89
CA ASN A 54 8.29 4.77 -2.18
C ASN A 54 7.49 4.67 -0.87
N PHE A 55 7.40 5.75 -0.09
CA PHE A 55 6.57 5.76 1.12
C PHE A 55 5.08 5.59 0.82
N ASN A 56 4.59 6.11 -0.32
CA ASN A 56 3.19 5.88 -0.75
C ASN A 56 2.95 4.41 -1.10
N LEU A 57 3.86 3.78 -1.83
CA LEU A 57 3.78 2.36 -2.18
C LEU A 57 3.79 1.49 -0.92
N MET A 58 4.75 1.73 -0.03
CA MET A 58 4.89 1.01 1.23
C MET A 58 3.63 1.13 2.09
N LEU A 59 3.09 2.35 2.26
CA LEU A 59 1.86 2.55 3.03
C LEU A 59 0.63 1.98 2.31
N GLY A 60 0.57 2.05 0.99
CA GLY A 60 -0.50 1.47 0.17
C GLY A 60 -0.62 -0.03 0.40
N LEU A 61 0.52 -0.74 0.48
CA LEU A 61 0.54 -2.17 0.79
C LEU A 61 -0.02 -2.45 2.19
N ILE A 62 0.36 -1.65 3.19
CA ILE A 62 -0.18 -1.78 4.56
C ILE A 62 -1.70 -1.55 4.57
N CYS A 63 -2.19 -0.55 3.83
CA CYS A 63 -3.62 -0.30 3.71
C CYS A 63 -4.38 -1.44 3.03
N GLN A 64 -3.76 -2.12 2.07
CA GLN A 64 -4.34 -3.33 1.45
C GLN A 64 -4.34 -4.53 2.41
N MET A 65 -3.27 -4.72 3.19
CA MET A 65 -3.20 -5.80 4.19
C MET A 65 -4.15 -5.59 5.39
N TYR A 66 -4.39 -4.33 5.77
CA TYR A 66 -5.20 -3.96 6.92
C TYR A 66 -6.35 -3.02 6.56
N PRO A 67 -7.38 -3.48 5.82
CA PRO A 67 -8.45 -2.63 5.29
C PRO A 67 -9.40 -2.05 6.36
N ARG A 68 -9.35 -2.57 7.59
CA ARG A 68 -10.20 -2.16 8.73
C ARG A 68 -9.40 -1.53 9.89
N ALA A 69 -8.10 -1.29 9.70
CA ALA A 69 -7.26 -0.77 10.77
C ALA A 69 -7.45 0.75 10.97
N SER A 70 -7.35 1.17 12.24
CA SER A 70 -7.28 2.59 12.60
C SER A 70 -5.94 3.21 12.20
N ARG A 71 -5.89 4.54 12.11
CA ARG A 71 -4.67 5.31 11.80
C ARG A 71 -3.45 4.91 12.65
N ALA A 72 -3.65 4.77 13.97
CA ALA A 72 -2.58 4.38 14.90
C ALA A 72 -2.08 2.96 14.64
N LYS A 73 -3.00 2.03 14.33
CA LYS A 73 -2.64 0.66 13.99
C LYS A 73 -1.89 0.61 12.67
N LEU A 74 -2.32 1.35 11.64
CA LEU A 74 -1.60 1.44 10.36
C LEU A 74 -0.17 1.95 10.54
N LEU A 75 0.03 3.00 11.35
CA LEU A 75 1.37 3.51 11.64
C LEU A 75 2.25 2.48 12.37
N THR A 76 1.70 1.77 13.34
CA THR A 76 2.42 0.72 14.08
C THR A 76 2.78 -0.45 13.16
N GLN A 77 1.83 -0.89 12.34
CA GLN A 77 2.04 -1.97 11.37
C GLN A 77 3.06 -1.59 10.31
N PHE A 78 3.07 -0.35 9.85
CA PHE A 78 4.10 0.15 8.92
C PHE A 78 5.51 -0.10 9.47
N PHE A 79 5.80 0.35 10.69
CA PHE A 79 7.13 0.13 11.27
C PHE A 79 7.42 -1.33 11.58
N SER A 80 6.43 -2.07 12.09
CA SER A 80 6.59 -3.49 12.44
C SER A 80 6.83 -4.38 11.23
N ILE A 81 6.25 -4.08 10.07
CA ILE A 81 6.39 -4.90 8.86
C ILE A 81 7.69 -4.54 8.15
N PHE A 82 7.98 -3.25 8.00
CA PHE A 82 9.20 -2.83 7.31
C PHE A 82 10.48 -3.01 8.14
N SER A 83 10.37 -3.28 9.45
CA SER A 83 11.52 -3.70 10.26
C SER A 83 11.92 -5.17 10.02
N ILE A 84 10.96 -6.05 9.72
CA ILE A 84 11.21 -7.48 9.47
C ILE A 84 11.12 -7.85 7.98
N TRP A 85 10.91 -6.87 7.12
CA TRP A 85 10.71 -7.12 5.69
C TRP A 85 11.96 -7.77 5.09
N ASN A 86 11.77 -8.90 4.43
CA ASN A 86 12.84 -9.65 3.81
C ASN A 86 13.24 -9.01 2.48
N TRP A 87 14.03 -7.95 2.53
CA TRP A 87 14.69 -7.40 1.34
C TRP A 87 15.60 -8.48 0.73
N PRO A 88 15.60 -8.69 -0.61
CA PRO A 88 15.21 -7.78 -1.68
C PRO A 88 13.77 -7.95 -2.20
N ASN A 89 12.87 -8.62 -1.48
CA ASN A 89 11.50 -8.84 -1.96
C ASN A 89 10.79 -7.52 -2.29
N PRO A 90 10.20 -7.40 -3.50
CA PRO A 90 9.59 -6.16 -3.94
C PRO A 90 8.27 -5.86 -3.21
N VAL A 91 8.00 -4.58 -3.01
CA VAL A 91 6.70 -4.10 -2.51
C VAL A 91 5.76 -3.95 -3.72
N CYS A 92 4.80 -4.86 -3.86
CA CYS A 92 3.85 -4.87 -4.98
C CYS A 92 2.43 -4.56 -4.51
N LEU A 93 1.78 -3.56 -5.11
CA LEU A 93 0.36 -3.23 -4.85
C LEU A 93 -0.63 -4.05 -5.70
N CYS A 94 -0.17 -4.47 -6.87
CA CYS A 94 -0.95 -5.24 -7.84
C CYS A 94 -0.13 -6.45 -8.28
N ARG A 95 -0.81 -7.49 -8.77
CA ARG A 95 -0.13 -8.64 -9.37
C ARG A 95 0.61 -8.20 -10.64
N PRO A 96 1.85 -8.64 -10.85
CA PRO A 96 2.59 -8.34 -12.06
C PRO A 96 1.88 -8.97 -13.27
N TYR A 97 1.96 -8.30 -14.42
CA TYR A 97 1.34 -8.75 -15.67
C TYR A 97 1.85 -10.12 -16.13
N LEU A 98 3.09 -10.48 -15.79
CA LEU A 98 3.70 -11.77 -16.17
C LEU A 98 3.00 -12.99 -15.54
N ASP A 99 2.27 -12.80 -14.43
CA ASP A 99 1.43 -13.84 -13.80
C ASP A 99 0.03 -13.93 -14.43
N GLN A 100 -0.33 -13.03 -15.36
CA GLN A 100 -1.66 -13.00 -15.99
C GLN A 100 -1.74 -13.76 -17.32
N ARG A 101 -0.61 -14.27 -17.84
CA ARG A 101 -0.62 -15.09 -19.05
C ARG A 101 -1.28 -16.44 -18.70
N PRO A 102 -2.41 -16.82 -19.33
CA PRO A 102 -2.89 -18.19 -19.24
C PRO A 102 -1.80 -19.13 -19.75
N LEU A 103 -1.67 -20.32 -19.15
CA LEU A 103 -0.73 -21.38 -19.55
C LEU A 103 -1.05 -21.98 -20.95
N ASP A 104 -1.92 -21.33 -21.73
CA ASP A 104 -2.54 -21.89 -22.92
C ASP A 104 -1.88 -21.42 -24.23
N SER A 105 -0.58 -21.08 -24.21
CA SER A 105 0.17 -20.79 -25.44
C SER A 105 1.46 -21.61 -25.58
N GLU A 106 1.44 -22.85 -25.09
CA GLU A 106 2.26 -23.95 -25.59
C GLU A 106 1.32 -25.00 -26.18
N VAL A 107 0.93 -24.82 -27.46
CA VAL A 107 0.71 -25.80 -28.55
C VAL A 107 0.33 -25.00 -29.80
#